data_AF-A0A545U7J0-F1
#
_entry.id   AF-A0A545U7J0-F1
#
_cell.length_a   1.000
_cell.length_b   1.000
_cell.length_c   1.000
_cell.angle_alpha   90.00
_cell.angle_beta   90.00
_cell.angle_gamma   90.00
#
_symmetry.space_group_name_H-M   'P 1'
#
loop_
_entity.id
_entity.type
_entity.pdbx_description
1 polymer ?
#
loop_
_entity_poly.entity_id
_entity_poly.type
_entity_poly.pdbx_seq_one_letter_code
_entity_poly.pdbx_strand_id
1 'polypeptide(L)'
;MAFKISAMVAVMVLISACKTLADQKGSPALITNASAETTTLITSRVSEALGGVAVTLSNSVFSKSSQLSIERKQHQNLEQGVIMGRSLEVPHHFRLVKVEQKCFLVYQKTDEKYFLNGVNCRAE
;
A
#
# COMPACT_ATOMS: atom_id res chain seq x y z
N MET A 1 33.85 48.74 -43.76
CA MET A 1 34.60 48.30 -42.57
C MET A 1 33.76 47.23 -41.89
N ALA A 2 34.23 45.98 -41.91
CA ALA A 2 33.52 44.83 -41.39
C ALA A 2 33.73 44.73 -39.88
N PHE A 3 32.71 45.01 -39.08
CA PHE A 3 32.72 44.74 -37.64
C PHE A 3 31.85 43.50 -37.39
N LYS A 4 32.53 42.40 -37.04
CA LYS A 4 31.95 41.07 -36.86
C LYS A 4 30.93 41.09 -35.73
N ILE A 5 29.68 40.74 -36.06
CA ILE A 5 28.60 40.53 -35.11
C ILE A 5 28.96 39.26 -34.32
N SER A 6 29.58 39.47 -33.17
CA SER A 6 29.97 38.42 -32.24
C SER A 6 28.70 37.72 -31.76
N ALA A 7 28.52 36.49 -32.25
CA ALA A 7 27.55 35.54 -31.78
C ALA A 7 27.74 35.32 -30.27
N MET A 8 26.80 35.79 -29.46
CA MET A 8 26.59 35.25 -28.12
C MET A 8 25.08 35.22 -27.88
N VAL A 9 24.46 34.30 -28.63
CA VAL A 9 23.05 33.98 -28.61
C VAL A 9 22.71 33.36 -27.25
N ALA A 10 21.69 33.96 -26.62
CA ALA A 10 20.73 33.37 -25.70
C ALA A 10 21.30 32.50 -24.56
N VAL A 11 21.44 33.12 -23.39
CA VAL A 11 21.39 32.43 -22.10
C VAL A 11 20.00 31.80 -21.97
N MET A 12 19.91 30.55 -22.41
CA MET A 12 18.73 29.71 -22.28
C MET A 12 18.62 29.31 -20.81
N VAL A 13 17.81 30.05 -20.06
CA VAL A 13 17.45 29.74 -18.68
C VAL A 13 16.73 28.39 -18.69
N LEU A 14 17.47 27.34 -18.33
CA LEU A 14 16.93 26.03 -18.04
C LEU A 14 16.07 26.15 -16.78
N ILE A 15 14.78 26.41 -16.96
CA ILE A 15 13.78 26.15 -15.93
C ILE A 15 13.76 24.64 -15.70
N SER A 16 14.52 24.20 -14.70
CA SER A 16 14.47 22.86 -14.15
C SER A 16 13.04 22.61 -13.65
N ALA A 17 12.25 21.88 -14.44
CA ALA A 17 11.00 21.33 -13.98
C ALA A 17 11.34 20.34 -12.86
N CYS A 18 11.17 20.76 -11.60
CA CYS A 18 10.95 19.83 -10.50
C CYS A 18 9.64 19.10 -10.77
N LYS A 19 9.66 18.11 -11.65
CA LYS A 19 8.75 16.99 -11.49
C LYS A 19 9.25 16.27 -10.26
N THR A 20 8.73 16.67 -9.09
CA THR A 20 8.61 15.80 -7.93
C THR A 20 8.32 14.42 -8.50
N LEU A 21 9.24 13.46 -8.31
CA LEU A 21 9.00 12.09 -8.73
C LEU A 21 7.66 11.71 -8.08
N ALA A 22 6.61 11.66 -8.89
CA ALA A 22 5.32 11.18 -8.46
C ALA A 22 5.61 9.75 -8.01
N ASP A 23 5.64 9.57 -6.70
CA ASP A 23 5.98 8.34 -6.06
C ASP A 23 5.05 7.27 -6.66
N GLN A 24 5.62 6.31 -7.38
CA GLN A 24 4.91 5.22 -8.06
C GLN A 24 4.25 4.24 -7.04
N LYS A 25 4.02 4.72 -5.80
CA LYS A 25 3.38 4.03 -4.69
C LYS A 25 1.85 4.00 -4.82
N GLY A 26 1.28 4.68 -5.81
CA GLY A 26 -0.17 4.72 -6.04
C GLY A 26 -0.89 5.56 -4.98
N SER A 27 -2.11 5.99 -5.30
CA SER A 27 -2.94 6.72 -4.33
C SER A 27 -3.63 5.72 -3.39
N PRO A 28 -3.81 6.06 -2.11
CA PRO A 28 -4.67 5.28 -1.21
C PRO A 28 -6.06 5.05 -1.85
N ALA A 29 -6.62 3.86 -1.64
CA ALA A 29 -7.83 3.46 -2.34
C ALA A 29 -8.82 2.70 -1.46
N LEU A 30 -10.09 2.76 -1.85
CA LEU A 30 -11.21 2.05 -1.25
C LEU A 30 -11.82 1.07 -2.24
N ILE A 31 -12.20 -0.12 -1.76
CA ILE A 31 -12.88 -1.14 -2.55
C ILE A 31 -14.29 -0.68 -2.90
N THR A 32 -14.69 -0.88 -4.16
CA THR A 32 -16.04 -0.57 -4.66
C THR A 32 -16.89 -1.82 -4.86
N ASN A 33 -16.28 -3.00 -4.98
CA ASN A 33 -16.96 -4.29 -5.15
C ASN A 33 -16.70 -5.23 -3.96
N ALA A 34 -17.09 -4.80 -2.76
CA ALA A 34 -16.98 -5.64 -1.57
C ALA A 34 -17.88 -6.87 -1.70
N SER A 35 -17.28 -8.06 -1.65
CA SER A 35 -17.97 -9.36 -1.74
C SER A 35 -17.20 -10.42 -0.94
N ALA A 36 -17.80 -11.59 -0.74
CA ALA A 36 -17.13 -12.72 -0.12
C ALA A 36 -15.91 -13.20 -0.92
N GLU A 37 -15.99 -13.17 -2.26
CA GLU A 37 -14.88 -13.51 -3.15
C GLU A 37 -13.72 -12.51 -3.02
N THR A 38 -14.02 -11.21 -3.07
CA THR A 38 -13.03 -10.14 -2.88
C THR A 38 -12.35 -10.26 -1.52
N THR A 39 -13.13 -10.52 -0.46
CA THR A 39 -12.60 -10.68 0.90
C THR A 39 -11.71 -11.92 1.00
N THR A 40 -12.09 -13.04 0.38
CA THR A 40 -11.31 -14.29 0.36
C THR A 40 -9.98 -14.08 -0.37
N LEU A 41 -9.99 -13.40 -1.51
CA LEU A 41 -8.78 -13.05 -2.25
C LEU A 41 -7.82 -12.20 -1.40
N ILE A 42 -8.34 -11.15 -0.75
CA ILE A 42 -7.53 -10.26 0.09
C ILE A 42 -6.97 -11.02 1.29
N THR A 43 -7.79 -11.84 1.94
CA THR A 43 -7.38 -12.70 3.06
C THR A 43 -6.23 -13.63 2.64
N SER A 44 -6.33 -14.23 1.46
CA SER A 44 -5.27 -15.07 0.90
C SER A 44 -3.97 -14.28 0.65
N ARG A 45 -4.03 -13.09 0.06
CA ARG A 45 -2.84 -12.24 -0.16
C ARG A 45 -2.21 -11.73 1.12
N VAL A 46 -3.02 -11.39 2.11
CA VAL A 46 -2.53 -11.04 3.45
C VAL A 46 -1.86 -12.25 4.09
N SER A 47 -2.48 -13.44 4.03
CA SER A 47 -1.89 -14.66 4.57
C SER A 47 -0.55 -14.98 3.91
N GLU A 48 -0.47 -14.90 2.57
CA GLU A 48 0.75 -15.05 1.79
C GLU A 48 1.85 -14.07 2.26
N ALA A 49 1.53 -12.78 2.39
CA ALA A 49 2.44 -11.76 2.88
C ALA A 49 2.94 -11.99 4.32
N LEU A 50 2.16 -12.71 5.12
CA LEU A 50 2.50 -13.09 6.50
C LEU A 50 3.14 -14.48 6.60
N GLY A 51 3.56 -15.08 5.48
CA GLY A 51 4.20 -16.40 5.47
C GLY A 51 3.23 -17.56 5.65
N GLY A 52 1.98 -17.42 5.20
CA GLY A 52 0.95 -18.47 5.23
C GLY A 52 0.18 -18.59 6.54
N VAL A 53 0.30 -17.60 7.45
CA VAL A 53 -0.46 -17.59 8.71
C VAL A 53 -1.95 -17.35 8.43
N ALA A 54 -2.82 -18.12 9.07
CA ALA A 54 -4.26 -17.92 8.97
C ALA A 54 -4.67 -16.57 9.56
N VAL A 55 -5.45 -15.81 8.79
CA VAL A 55 -5.97 -14.49 9.18
C VAL A 55 -7.47 -14.42 8.93
N THR A 56 -8.15 -13.62 9.74
CA THR A 56 -9.59 -13.36 9.59
C THR A 56 -9.79 -11.88 9.36
N LEU A 57 -10.41 -11.53 8.23
CA LEU A 57 -10.71 -10.14 7.87
C LEU A 57 -12.23 -9.92 7.86
N SER A 58 -12.63 -8.66 8.06
CA SER A 58 -14.03 -8.25 7.91
C SER A 58 -14.48 -8.35 6.45
N ASN A 59 -15.76 -8.68 6.23
CA ASN A 59 -16.40 -8.69 4.91
C ASN A 59 -16.39 -7.32 4.19
N SER A 60 -16.05 -6.26 4.91
CA SER A 60 -15.95 -4.88 4.39
C SER A 60 -14.52 -4.34 4.43
N VAL A 61 -13.52 -5.23 4.46
CA VAL A 61 -12.11 -4.84 4.45
C VAL A 61 -11.83 -3.88 3.29
N PHE A 62 -11.09 -2.81 3.57
CA PHE A 62 -10.80 -1.70 2.65
C PHE A 62 -12.00 -0.97 2.02
N SER A 63 -13.22 -1.16 2.52
CA SER A 63 -14.40 -0.45 1.99
C SER A 63 -14.55 0.97 2.57
N LYS A 64 -13.96 1.22 3.74
CA LYS A 64 -14.07 2.50 4.49
C LYS A 64 -12.73 3.17 4.78
N SER A 65 -11.62 2.44 4.68
CA SER A 65 -10.27 2.94 4.91
C SER A 65 -9.31 2.19 4.01
N SER A 66 -8.34 2.87 3.41
CA SER A 66 -7.26 2.24 2.65
C SER A 66 -6.26 1.48 3.52
N GLN A 67 -6.35 1.57 4.85
CA GLN A 67 -5.40 0.98 5.78
C GLN A 67 -6.00 -0.20 6.53
N LEU A 68 -5.18 -1.23 6.74
CA LEU A 68 -5.51 -2.41 7.52
C LEU A 68 -4.36 -2.69 8.49
N SER A 69 -4.69 -2.78 9.78
CA SER A 69 -3.77 -3.24 10.82
C SER A 69 -4.19 -4.63 11.26
N ILE A 70 -3.24 -5.55 11.35
CA ILE A 70 -3.46 -6.92 11.81
C ILE A 70 -2.58 -7.16 13.02
N GLU A 71 -3.23 -7.43 14.14
CA GLU A 71 -2.59 -7.80 15.38
C GLU A 71 -2.52 -9.33 15.50
N ARG A 72 -1.43 -9.83 16.08
CA ARG A 72 -1.34 -11.25 16.40
C ARG A 72 -2.25 -11.55 17.58
N LYS A 73 -3.06 -12.61 17.47
CA LYS A 73 -3.84 -13.10 18.60
C LYS A 73 -2.87 -13.62 19.67
N GLN A 74 -2.89 -13.01 20.85
CA GLN A 74 -2.04 -13.40 21.97
C GLN A 74 -2.28 -14.87 22.32
N HIS A 75 -1.21 -15.67 22.44
CA HIS A 75 -1.31 -17.07 22.80
C HIS A 75 -1.85 -17.19 24.24
N GLN A 76 -3.07 -17.72 24.38
CA GLN A 76 -3.63 -18.12 25.66
C GLN A 76 -3.13 -19.53 25.94
N ASN A 77 -1.92 -19.69 26.49
CA ASN A 77 -1.55 -20.97 27.07
C ASN A 77 -2.18 -21.06 28.47
N LEU A 78 -3.33 -21.75 28.53
CA LEU A 78 -4.13 -21.94 29.74
C LEU A 78 -3.40 -22.73 30.85
N GLU A 79 -2.31 -23.45 30.55
CA GLU A 79 -1.52 -24.14 31.57
C GLU A 79 -0.53 -23.24 32.31
N GLN A 80 -0.24 -22.04 31.81
CA GLN A 80 0.74 -21.12 32.41
C GLN A 80 0.17 -19.71 32.69
N GLY A 81 -1.14 -19.56 32.60
CA GLY A 81 -1.82 -18.27 32.75
C GLY A 81 -1.62 -17.34 31.56
N VAL A 82 -2.46 -16.31 31.47
CA VAL A 82 -2.22 -15.21 30.53
C VAL A 82 -0.89 -14.58 30.94
N ILE A 83 0.09 -14.53 30.03
CA ILE A 83 1.30 -13.74 30.28
C ILE A 83 0.84 -12.28 30.40
N MET A 84 0.72 -11.81 31.64
CA MET A 84 0.37 -10.43 32.00
C MET A 84 1.57 -9.50 31.76
N GLY A 85 2.12 -9.55 30.55
CA GLY A 85 3.19 -8.68 30.08
C GLY A 85 2.66 -7.71 29.03
N ARG A 86 3.33 -6.57 28.86
CA ARG A 86 3.07 -5.70 27.71
C ARG A 86 3.40 -6.48 26.43
N SER A 87 2.44 -6.57 25.52
CA SER A 87 2.74 -7.00 24.16
C SER A 87 3.62 -5.92 23.51
N LEU A 88 4.83 -6.30 23.12
CA LEU A 88 5.76 -5.46 22.37
C LEU A 88 5.73 -5.79 20.87
N GLU A 89 4.84 -6.71 20.44
CA GLU A 89 4.73 -7.07 19.03
C GLU A 89 4.12 -5.91 18.24
N VAL A 90 4.84 -5.49 17.20
CA VAL A 90 4.39 -4.45 16.28
C VAL A 90 3.32 -5.03 15.34
N PRO A 91 2.16 -4.38 15.18
CA PRO A 91 1.12 -4.82 14.25
C PRO A 91 1.61 -4.88 12.81
N HIS A 92 1.02 -5.78 12.02
CA HIS A 92 1.24 -5.83 10.59
C HIS A 92 0.35 -4.82 9.88
N HIS A 93 0.96 -3.85 9.20
CA HIS A 93 0.24 -2.83 8.46
C HIS A 93 0.20 -3.11 6.96
N PHE A 94 -0.99 -2.98 6.39
CA PHE A 94 -1.25 -3.10 4.97
C PHE A 94 -1.95 -1.85 4.46
N ARG A 95 -1.71 -1.52 3.19
CA ARG A 95 -2.35 -0.40 2.50
C ARG A 95 -2.88 -0.82 1.14
N LEU A 96 -4.13 -0.51 0.85
CA LEU A 96 -4.69 -0.63 -0.47
C LEU A 96 -4.35 0.63 -1.28
N VAL A 97 -3.76 0.43 -2.45
CA VAL A 97 -3.42 1.53 -3.37
C VAL A 97 -3.99 1.26 -4.76
N LYS A 98 -4.39 2.36 -5.41
CA LYS A 98 -4.75 2.37 -6.83
C LYS A 98 -3.56 2.90 -7.63
N VAL A 99 -3.13 2.11 -8.60
CA VAL A 99 -2.15 2.52 -9.61
C VAL A 99 -2.85 2.37 -10.96
N GLU A 100 -3.08 3.49 -11.63
CA GLU A 100 -3.93 3.55 -12.84
C GLU A 100 -5.32 2.94 -12.58
N GLN A 101 -5.68 1.86 -13.27
CA GLN A 101 -6.95 1.15 -13.08
C GLN A 101 -6.83 -0.10 -12.22
N LYS A 102 -5.64 -0.39 -11.68
CA LYS A 102 -5.36 -1.62 -10.94
C LYS A 102 -5.29 -1.34 -9.44
N CYS A 103 -5.67 -2.34 -8.66
CA CYS A 103 -5.65 -2.31 -7.20
C CYS A 103 -4.54 -3.21 -6.68
N PHE A 104 -3.75 -2.68 -5.76
CA PHE A 104 -2.63 -3.38 -5.14
C PHE A 104 -2.74 -3.33 -3.63
N LEU A 105 -2.52 -4.47 -2.99
CA LEU A 105 -2.28 -4.56 -1.57
C LEU A 105 -0.78 -4.38 -1.32
N VAL A 106 -0.41 -3.43 -0.47
CA VAL A 106 0.99 -3.16 -0.10
C VAL A 106 1.21 -3.60 1.33
N TYR A 107 2.17 -4.49 1.55
CA TYR A 107 2.61 -4.83 2.90
C TYR A 107 3.67 -3.82 3.36
N GLN A 108 3.35 -2.99 4.36
CA GLN A 108 4.19 -1.84 4.70
C GLN A 108 5.54 -2.20 5.33
N LYS A 109 5.69 -3.43 5.85
CA LYS A 109 6.97 -3.87 6.44
C LYS A 109 8.04 -4.15 5.37
N THR A 110 7.62 -4.69 4.22
CA THR A 110 8.53 -5.15 3.14
C THR A 110 8.39 -4.33 1.86
N ASP A 111 7.40 -3.42 1.79
CA ASP A 111 6.97 -2.70 0.59
C ASP A 111 6.55 -3.62 -0.58
N GLU A 112 6.30 -4.90 -0.31
CA GLU A 112 5.81 -5.85 -1.30
C GLU A 112 4.40 -5.49 -1.77
N LYS A 113 4.19 -5.57 -3.08
CA LYS A 113 2.93 -5.23 -3.74
C LYS A 113 2.29 -6.49 -4.31
N TYR A 114 1.05 -6.75 -3.91
CA TYR A 114 0.24 -7.87 -4.38
C TYR A 114 -0.87 -7.34 -5.27
N PHE A 115 -0.89 -7.77 -6.53
CA PHE A 115 -1.97 -7.42 -7.46
C PHE A 115 -3.27 -8.12 -7.07
N LEU A 116 -4.35 -7.35 -6.95
CA LEU A 116 -5.68 -7.85 -6.62
C LEU A 116 -6.51 -8.03 -7.89
N ASN A 117 -6.37 -9.17 -8.53
CA ASN A 117 -7.11 -9.49 -9.75
C ASN A 117 -8.63 -9.55 -9.48
N GLY A 118 -9.44 -8.90 -10.32
CA GLY A 118 -10.90 -8.85 -10.16
C GLY A 118 -11.41 -7.90 -9.06
N VAL A 119 -10.53 -7.15 -8.39
CA VAL A 119 -10.91 -6.15 -7.39
C VAL A 119 -10.94 -4.76 -8.02
N ASN A 120 -12.05 -4.06 -7.83
CA ASN A 120 -12.23 -2.68 -8.22
C ASN A 120 -12.06 -1.77 -7.01
N CYS A 121 -11.31 -0.70 -7.21
CA CYS A 121 -11.08 0.32 -6.20
C CYS A 121 -11.08 1.71 -6.81
N ARG A 122 -11.46 2.68 -5.99
CA ARG A 122 -11.39 4.11 -6.29
C ARG A 122 -10.36 4.75 -5.36
N ALA A 123 -9.78 5.88 -5.76
CA ALA A 123 -9.00 6.69 -4.82
C ALA A 123 -9.88 7.08 -3.62
N GLU A 124 -9.29 7.08 -2.43
CA GLU A 124 -9.96 7.48 -1.19
C GLU A 124 -10.40 8.96 -1.21
#